data_AF-A0A9P6WI60-F1
#
_entry.id   AF-A0A9P6WI60-F1
#
_cell.length_a   1.000
_cell.length_b   1.000
_cell.length_c   1.000
_cell.angle_alpha   90.00
_cell.angle_beta   90.00
_cell.angle_gamma   90.00
#
_symmetry.space_group_name_H-M   'P 1'
#
loop_
_entity.id
_entity.type
_entity.pdbx_description
1 polymer ?
#
loop_
_entity_poly.entity_id
_entity_poly.type
_entity_poly.pdbx_seq_one_letter_code
_entity_poly.pdbx_strand_id
1 'polypeptide(L)'
;MWRNIKRFNCNSLKFSQLFVYNSKRFQHDEIQTNFPLISPLLSHRLLGKSQFLANVDEETILELLQSISDIPVQPSEFKFLNFKDLPHSKTLPLIPNELNDDSIIEYVHQLTNFQYNRQNTSKISEILMEIVNYKPILLTKEEYLKIIRFFHHTSHDSICYKILNIMSEKTNIKQDIDFDNIILSKSAKPSMYKLKIERLEVLKGKNWESNCNTWYSIFHMFNNPEPQIQMLELMDEYQVLTMPILRSLNSITKFLSAERLLSIYEKNGITLKNKRMDSILLNQLVACYLKDNRIEEIWKIITNNNDYELKKFINHGLFVVFTTHFIKNNQIAYAFALSKFFKLKYNIDTNSILRSMLINIYLKDCPYFDNWVSLARLLYPVSENSKGFINSKTISNLNDYCDLHNIREDLTKIEKKDLELMKSINSNLVWNKNPIFKLSRNDPKFIEIALKLGQKD
;
A
#
# COMPACT_ATOMS: atom_id res chain seq x y z
N MET A 1 8.15 34.33 35.43
CA MET A 1 8.31 32.89 35.24
C MET A 1 7.10 32.22 34.56
N TRP A 2 6.36 32.91 33.67
CA TRP A 2 5.46 32.34 32.63
C TRP A 2 5.31 33.40 31.52
N ARG A 3 6.42 33.74 30.84
CA ARG A 3 6.48 34.77 29.76
C ARG A 3 7.14 34.31 28.46
N ASN A 4 7.57 33.05 28.36
CA ASN A 4 8.39 32.59 27.21
C ASN A 4 7.65 31.80 26.12
N ILE A 5 6.33 31.61 26.21
CA ILE A 5 5.56 30.89 25.16
C ILE A 5 4.79 31.86 24.23
N LYS A 6 4.74 33.18 24.51
CA LYS A 6 4.10 34.20 23.66
C LYS A 6 5.07 35.08 22.83
N ARG A 7 6.35 34.71 22.71
CA ARG A 7 7.33 35.44 21.89
C ARG A 7 7.93 34.58 20.78
N PHE A 8 7.10 34.03 19.91
CA PHE A 8 7.57 33.59 18.59
C PHE A 8 6.50 33.89 17.54
N ASN A 9 6.29 35.18 17.29
CA ASN A 9 5.83 35.65 16.00
C ASN A 9 6.51 36.99 15.68
N CYS A 10 7.16 37.02 14.52
CA CYS A 10 7.76 38.16 13.83
C CYS A 10 9.03 38.77 14.46
N ASN A 11 10.20 38.24 14.09
CA ASN A 11 11.22 38.99 13.33
C ASN A 11 12.44 38.10 12.98
N SER A 12 12.61 37.94 11.66
CA SER A 12 13.86 37.92 10.90
C SER A 12 15.18 37.37 11.50
N LEU A 13 15.76 36.43 10.74
CA LEU A 13 17.19 36.40 10.35
C LEU A 13 18.22 36.61 11.47
N LYS A 14 18.75 35.50 12.00
CA LYS A 14 20.19 35.24 12.23
C LYS A 14 20.36 33.98 13.08
N PHE A 15 20.43 32.81 12.44
CA PHE A 15 21.17 31.65 12.96
C PHE A 15 21.71 30.77 11.82
N SER A 16 21.96 31.39 10.67
CA SER A 16 22.84 30.87 9.62
C SER A 16 24.24 31.43 9.86
N GLN A 17 24.96 30.88 10.83
CA GLN A 17 26.42 31.00 11.01
C GLN A 17 26.81 30.30 12.32
N LEU A 18 27.12 29.01 12.23
CA LEU A 18 28.03 28.23 13.07
C LEU A 18 27.67 26.75 12.87
N PHE A 19 28.20 26.16 11.79
CA PHE A 19 28.67 24.76 11.69
C PHE A 19 29.16 24.57 10.25
N VAL A 20 30.31 25.17 9.96
CA VAL A 20 31.15 24.86 8.80
C VAL A 20 32.47 24.34 9.38
N TYR A 21 32.97 23.25 8.81
CA TYR A 21 34.18 22.47 9.15
C TYR A 21 34.09 21.42 10.25
N ASN A 22 33.78 20.17 9.86
CA ASN A 22 34.80 19.10 9.70
C ASN A 22 34.13 17.71 9.58
N SER A 23 33.69 17.33 8.38
CA SER A 23 33.64 15.91 8.00
C SER A 23 34.84 15.62 7.12
N LYS A 24 35.91 15.14 7.77
CA LYS A 24 37.05 14.55 7.08
C LYS A 24 36.52 13.46 6.14
N ARG A 25 36.74 13.68 4.85
CA ARG A 25 36.81 12.63 3.83
C ARG A 25 37.77 11.57 4.34
N PHE A 26 37.26 10.40 4.71
CA PHE A 26 38.06 9.19 4.63
C PHE A 26 38.15 8.85 3.14
N GLN A 27 39.31 9.16 2.57
CA GLN A 27 39.85 8.45 1.41
C GLN A 27 40.01 7.00 1.86
N HIS A 28 39.18 6.11 1.32
CA HIS A 28 39.57 4.71 1.20
C HIS A 28 40.02 4.50 -0.23
N ASP A 29 41.26 4.05 -0.33
CA ASP A 29 41.98 3.78 -1.54
C ASP A 29 41.25 2.80 -2.46
N GLU A 30 41.55 2.98 -3.73
CA GLU A 30 41.11 2.20 -4.88
C GLU A 30 41.40 0.71 -4.68
N ILE A 31 40.33 -0.08 -4.58
CA ILE A 31 40.30 -1.43 -5.14
C ILE A 31 39.10 -1.47 -6.08
N GLN A 32 39.37 -1.15 -7.35
CA GLN A 32 38.47 -1.42 -8.46
C GLN A 32 38.22 -2.93 -8.54
N THR A 33 37.14 -3.40 -7.91
CA THR A 33 36.50 -4.63 -8.31
C THR A 33 35.34 -4.23 -9.23
N ASN A 34 35.60 -4.32 -10.54
CA ASN A 34 34.58 -4.22 -11.57
C ASN A 34 33.60 -5.39 -11.41
N PHE A 35 32.61 -5.24 -10.52
CA PHE A 35 31.38 -5.99 -10.63
C PHE A 35 30.58 -5.37 -11.77
N PRO A 36 30.31 -6.10 -12.86
CA PRO A 36 29.40 -5.58 -13.88
C PRO A 36 28.07 -5.33 -13.17
N LEU A 37 27.57 -4.09 -13.28
CA LEU A 37 26.19 -3.75 -12.93
C LEU A 37 25.27 -4.56 -13.86
N ILE A 38 24.99 -5.79 -13.45
CA ILE A 38 23.98 -6.63 -14.09
C ILE A 38 22.64 -5.92 -13.86
N SER A 39 22.03 -5.46 -14.96
CA SER A 39 20.71 -4.83 -14.97
C SER A 39 19.72 -5.65 -14.13
N PRO A 40 18.84 -5.02 -13.32
CA PRO A 40 17.79 -5.70 -12.56
C PRO A 40 16.85 -6.58 -13.42
N LEU A 41 16.87 -6.43 -14.75
CA LEU A 41 16.14 -7.28 -15.69
C LEU A 41 16.74 -8.69 -15.83
N LEU A 42 18.04 -8.86 -15.56
CA LEU A 42 18.72 -10.16 -15.64
C LEU A 42 18.59 -10.98 -14.35
N SER A 43 18.37 -10.35 -13.19
CA SER A 43 18.21 -11.07 -11.91
C SER A 43 16.85 -11.76 -11.78
N HIS A 44 15.80 -11.24 -12.42
CA HIS A 44 14.45 -11.80 -12.32
C HIS A 44 14.21 -13.09 -13.13
N ARG A 45 15.01 -13.36 -14.17
CA ARG A 45 14.93 -14.61 -14.96
C ARG A 45 15.85 -15.72 -14.45
N LEU A 46 16.92 -15.40 -13.73
CA LEU A 46 17.88 -16.38 -13.21
C LEU A 46 17.55 -16.88 -11.79
N LEU A 47 16.72 -16.16 -11.04
CA LEU A 47 16.23 -16.61 -9.74
C LEU A 47 14.86 -17.28 -9.91
N GLY A 48 14.91 -18.54 -10.35
CA GLY A 48 13.74 -19.42 -10.31
C GLY A 48 13.14 -19.47 -8.90
N LYS A 49 11.82 -19.28 -8.82
CA LYS A 49 10.95 -19.61 -7.67
C LYS A 49 11.53 -19.32 -6.27
N SER A 50 11.57 -18.04 -5.86
CA SER A 50 11.74 -17.66 -4.45
C SER A 50 10.43 -17.19 -3.78
N GLN A 51 9.27 -17.50 -4.36
CA GLN A 51 7.99 -16.96 -3.88
C GLN A 51 7.44 -17.61 -2.59
N PHE A 52 8.11 -18.63 -2.05
CA PHE A 52 7.69 -19.43 -0.90
C PHE A 52 8.87 -19.94 -0.07
N LEU A 53 9.85 -19.08 0.22
CA LEU A 53 10.74 -19.36 1.34
C LEU A 53 10.24 -18.50 2.50
N ALA A 54 9.37 -19.09 3.33
CA ALA A 54 9.21 -18.57 4.69
C ALA A 54 10.62 -18.49 5.29
N ASN A 55 11.01 -17.30 5.75
CA ASN A 55 12.30 -17.16 6.42
C ASN A 55 12.15 -17.83 7.80
N VAL A 56 13.19 -18.52 8.27
CA VAL A 56 13.24 -19.14 9.62
C VAL A 56 12.76 -18.18 10.72
N ASP A 57 13.07 -16.88 10.56
CA ASP A 57 12.62 -15.83 11.46
C ASP A 57 11.08 -15.64 11.51
N GLU A 58 10.38 -15.77 10.39
CA GLU A 58 8.92 -15.58 10.31
C GLU A 58 8.16 -16.76 10.94
N GLU A 59 8.65 -17.99 10.76
CA GLU A 59 8.11 -19.17 11.43
C GLU A 59 8.31 -19.08 12.94
N THR A 60 9.50 -18.69 13.39
CA THR A 60 9.83 -18.49 14.81
C THR A 60 8.88 -17.48 15.46
N ILE A 61 8.49 -16.41 14.75
CA ILE A 61 7.50 -15.44 15.22
C ILE A 61 6.13 -16.09 15.46
N LEU A 62 5.67 -16.97 14.55
CA LEU A 62 4.39 -17.65 14.69
C LEU A 62 4.40 -18.63 15.87
N GLU A 63 5.49 -19.37 16.04
CA GLU A 63 5.67 -20.28 17.19
C GLU A 63 5.66 -19.50 18.51
N LEU A 64 6.38 -18.38 18.57
CA LEU A 64 6.42 -17.54 19.75
C LEU A 64 5.05 -16.94 20.06
N LEU A 65 4.33 -16.42 19.05
CA LEU A 65 2.98 -15.91 19.20
C LEU A 65 2.04 -16.97 19.79
N GLN A 66 2.04 -18.17 19.23
CA GLN A 66 1.24 -19.29 19.74
C GLN A 66 1.60 -19.60 21.20
N SER A 67 2.89 -19.58 21.54
CA SER A 67 3.36 -19.89 22.90
C SER A 67 3.02 -18.86 23.97
N ILE A 68 2.58 -17.65 23.57
CA ILE A 68 2.12 -16.60 24.47
C ILE A 68 0.61 -16.33 24.33
N SER A 69 -0.13 -17.18 23.63
CA SER A 69 -1.56 -16.97 23.35
C SER A 69 -2.41 -18.05 24.00
N ASP A 70 -3.49 -17.61 24.64
CA ASP A 70 -4.54 -18.51 25.13
C ASP A 70 -5.67 -18.68 24.11
N ILE A 71 -6.48 -19.72 24.30
CA ILE A 71 -7.69 -19.98 23.50
C ILE A 71 -8.91 -19.86 24.41
N PRO A 72 -9.84 -18.90 24.18
CA PRO A 72 -9.79 -17.86 23.15
C PRO A 72 -8.82 -16.73 23.52
N VAL A 73 -8.23 -16.10 22.50
CA VAL A 73 -7.40 -14.90 22.67
C VAL A 73 -8.28 -13.74 23.15
N GLN A 74 -7.84 -13.04 24.19
CA GLN A 74 -8.63 -11.96 24.77
C GLN A 74 -8.68 -10.73 23.84
N PRO A 75 -9.84 -10.04 23.74
CA PRO A 75 -9.91 -8.77 23.04
C PRO A 75 -9.07 -7.72 23.77
N SER A 76 -8.42 -6.83 23.02
CA SER A 76 -7.79 -5.64 23.62
C SER A 76 -8.88 -4.63 24.00
N GLU A 77 -8.69 -3.92 25.11
CA GLU A 77 -9.51 -2.77 25.52
C GLU A 77 -9.45 -1.63 24.49
N PHE A 78 -8.34 -1.56 23.73
CA PHE A 78 -8.11 -0.52 22.74
C PHE A 78 -8.40 -1.03 21.33
N LYS A 79 -9.14 -0.24 20.56
CA LYS A 79 -9.42 -0.56 19.17
C LYS A 79 -8.13 -0.68 18.36
N PHE A 80 -8.02 -1.76 17.58
CA PHE A 80 -6.96 -1.88 16.59
C PHE A 80 -6.99 -0.74 15.58
N LEU A 81 -5.82 -0.15 15.32
CA LEU A 81 -5.65 0.98 14.43
C LEU A 81 -4.39 0.76 13.60
N ASN A 82 -4.57 0.42 12.33
CA ASN A 82 -3.48 0.41 11.37
C ASN A 82 -3.20 1.85 10.93
N PHE A 83 -1.94 2.29 10.99
CA PHE A 83 -1.57 3.65 10.58
C PHE A 83 -2.01 3.95 9.14
N LYS A 84 -1.98 2.95 8.25
CA LYS A 84 -2.40 3.10 6.85
C LYS A 84 -3.88 3.44 6.68
N ASP A 85 -4.70 3.12 7.67
CA ASP A 85 -6.15 3.37 7.65
C ASP A 85 -6.51 4.75 8.22
N LEU A 86 -5.53 5.50 8.77
CA LEU A 86 -5.77 6.85 9.27
C LEU A 86 -6.05 7.82 8.10
N PRO A 87 -7.01 8.75 8.25
CA PRO A 87 -7.29 9.75 7.24
C PRO A 87 -6.09 10.67 6.97
N HIS A 88 -5.89 11.06 5.72
CA HIS A 88 -4.85 12.02 5.36
C HIS A 88 -5.31 13.46 5.59
N SER A 89 -4.45 14.28 6.20
CA SER A 89 -4.62 15.74 6.29
C SER A 89 -3.44 16.47 5.67
N LYS A 90 -3.74 17.45 4.80
CA LYS A 90 -2.72 18.32 4.17
C LYS A 90 -2.26 19.43 5.11
N THR A 91 -3.11 19.82 6.06
CA THR A 91 -2.93 20.99 6.92
C THR A 91 -2.81 20.54 8.37
N LEU A 92 -1.82 21.09 9.08
CA LEU A 92 -1.72 20.88 10.52
C LEU A 92 -2.90 21.56 11.23
N PRO A 93 -3.39 20.97 12.33
CA PRO A 93 -4.37 21.61 13.19
C PRO A 93 -3.79 22.90 13.78
N LEU A 94 -4.65 23.90 13.95
CA LEU A 94 -4.28 25.14 14.63
C LEU A 94 -3.94 24.86 16.09
N ILE A 95 -2.88 25.50 16.59
CA ILE A 95 -2.56 25.44 18.01
C ILE A 95 -3.75 26.07 18.77
N PRO A 96 -4.28 25.42 19.82
CA PRO A 96 -5.36 25.98 20.61
C PRO A 96 -5.02 27.39 21.13
N ASN A 97 -5.99 28.30 21.05
CA ASN A 97 -5.82 29.68 21.54
C ASN A 97 -5.69 29.73 23.07
N GLU A 98 -6.37 28.81 23.74
CA GLU A 98 -6.28 28.58 25.18
C GLU A 98 -5.62 27.24 25.41
N LEU A 99 -4.62 27.19 26.30
CA LEU A 99 -3.86 25.98 26.63
C LEU A 99 -4.33 25.41 27.98
N ASN A 100 -5.60 25.02 28.03
CA ASN A 100 -6.16 24.24 29.13
C ASN A 100 -5.96 22.74 28.88
N ASP A 101 -6.21 21.93 29.90
CA ASP A 101 -5.94 20.49 29.85
C ASP A 101 -6.71 19.76 28.73
N ASP A 102 -8.01 20.04 28.59
CA ASP A 102 -8.86 19.46 27.53
C ASP A 102 -8.38 19.85 26.12
N SER A 103 -8.03 21.12 25.91
CA SER A 103 -7.53 21.62 24.63
C SER A 103 -6.22 20.97 24.21
N ILE A 104 -5.37 20.61 25.17
CA ILE A 104 -4.10 19.91 24.90
C ILE A 104 -4.38 18.47 24.48
N ILE A 105 -5.28 17.77 25.18
CA ILE A 105 -5.70 16.40 24.82
C ILE A 105 -6.33 16.37 23.42
N GLU A 106 -7.24 17.30 23.15
CA GLU A 106 -7.86 17.42 21.82
C GLU A 106 -6.78 17.67 20.75
N TYR A 107 -5.81 18.53 21.03
CA TYR A 107 -4.72 18.80 20.10
C TYR A 107 -3.84 17.57 19.86
N VAL A 108 -3.53 16.77 20.90
CA VAL A 108 -2.84 15.48 20.74
C VAL A 108 -3.62 14.54 19.82
N HIS A 109 -4.94 14.45 20.00
CA HIS A 109 -5.79 13.64 19.12
C HIS A 109 -5.76 14.12 17.68
N GLN A 110 -5.87 15.42 17.44
CA GLN A 110 -5.78 15.98 16.10
C GLN A 110 -4.40 15.66 15.46
N LEU A 111 -3.31 15.74 16.21
CA LEU A 111 -1.97 15.43 15.71
C LEU A 111 -1.72 13.93 15.45
N THR A 112 -2.43 13.02 16.13
CA THR A 112 -2.16 11.57 16.09
C THR A 112 -3.20 10.75 15.32
N ASN A 113 -4.41 11.28 15.10
CA ASN A 113 -5.47 10.57 14.37
C ASN A 113 -5.44 10.77 12.84
N PHE A 114 -4.46 11.52 12.32
CA PHE A 114 -4.33 11.79 10.89
C PHE A 114 -2.92 11.46 10.40
N GLN A 115 -2.83 11.10 9.12
CA GLN A 115 -1.57 11.06 8.39
C GLN A 115 -1.26 12.44 7.81
N TYR A 116 -0.14 13.01 8.21
CA TYR A 116 0.34 14.29 7.71
C TYR A 116 1.45 14.13 6.69
N ASN A 117 1.66 15.16 5.86
CA ASN A 117 2.80 15.23 4.96
C ASN A 117 4.12 15.08 5.72
N ARG A 118 5.09 14.36 5.15
CA ARG A 118 6.39 14.06 5.78
C ARG A 118 7.15 15.31 6.27
N GLN A 119 7.00 16.44 5.58
CA GLN A 119 7.60 17.71 5.98
C GLN A 119 7.10 18.23 7.35
N ASN A 120 5.91 17.81 7.79
CA ASN A 120 5.33 18.21 9.07
C ASN A 120 5.75 17.28 10.21
N THR A 121 6.34 16.11 9.92
CA THR A 121 6.67 15.10 10.94
C THR A 121 7.54 15.66 12.05
N SER A 122 8.62 16.39 11.73
CA SER A 122 9.52 16.96 12.75
C SER A 122 8.80 17.93 13.69
N LYS A 123 7.94 18.80 13.13
CA LYS A 123 7.16 19.76 13.92
C LYS A 123 6.16 19.06 14.85
N ILE A 124 5.47 18.03 14.36
CA ILE A 124 4.56 17.23 15.18
C ILE A 124 5.35 16.52 16.30
N SER A 125 6.50 15.92 15.96
CA SER A 125 7.38 15.25 16.92
C SER A 125 7.82 16.18 18.05
N GLU A 126 8.25 17.40 17.73
CA GLU A 126 8.64 18.41 18.73
C GLU A 126 7.48 18.72 19.69
N ILE A 127 6.29 19.01 19.15
CA ILE A 127 5.11 19.33 19.96
C ILE A 127 4.72 18.16 20.88
N LEU A 128 4.63 16.94 20.35
CA LEU A 128 4.23 15.78 21.14
C LEU A 128 5.26 15.49 22.25
N MET A 129 6.56 15.65 21.97
CA MET A 129 7.59 15.50 23.00
C MET A 129 7.52 16.59 24.06
N GLU A 130 7.23 17.84 23.71
CA GLU A 130 7.01 18.90 24.69
C GLU A 130 5.85 18.56 25.62
N ILE A 131 4.71 18.11 25.08
CA ILE A 131 3.54 17.72 25.89
C ILE A 131 3.90 16.57 26.85
N VAL A 132 4.58 15.53 26.35
CA VAL A 132 5.02 14.38 27.17
C VAL A 132 5.98 14.80 28.29
N ASN A 133 6.91 15.73 28.02
CA ASN A 133 7.89 16.16 29.02
C ASN A 133 7.31 17.11 30.06
N TYR A 134 6.45 18.05 29.65
CA TYR A 134 5.96 19.13 30.51
C TYR A 134 4.65 18.79 31.23
N LYS A 135 3.78 17.97 30.62
CA LYS A 135 2.51 17.54 31.20
C LYS A 135 2.27 16.02 31.08
N PRO A 136 3.18 15.15 31.58
CA PRO A 136 3.00 13.70 31.49
C PRO A 136 1.74 13.20 32.21
N ILE A 137 1.41 13.79 33.37
CA ILE A 137 0.28 13.38 34.22
C ILE A 137 -1.08 13.65 33.55
N LEU A 138 -1.13 14.56 32.59
CA LEU A 138 -2.35 14.88 31.84
C LEU A 138 -2.74 13.75 30.86
N LEU A 139 -1.76 13.00 30.35
CA LEU A 139 -1.97 12.00 29.32
C LEU A 139 -2.47 10.69 29.94
N THR A 140 -3.55 10.14 29.39
CA THR A 140 -4.01 8.79 29.73
C THR A 140 -3.25 7.74 28.93
N LYS A 141 -3.49 6.45 29.23
CA LYS A 141 -2.96 5.33 28.46
C LYS A 141 -3.31 5.47 26.97
N GLU A 142 -4.50 5.96 26.63
CA GLU A 142 -4.92 6.13 25.24
C GLU A 142 -4.06 7.14 24.49
N GLU A 143 -3.78 8.30 25.09
CA GLU A 143 -2.92 9.31 24.47
C GLU A 143 -1.48 8.82 24.34
N TYR A 144 -0.95 8.14 25.37
CA TYR A 144 0.39 7.57 25.28
C TYR A 144 0.49 6.53 24.15
N LEU A 145 -0.50 5.64 24.00
CA LEU A 145 -0.56 4.69 22.89
C LEU A 145 -0.59 5.42 21.53
N LYS A 146 -1.39 6.49 21.38
CA LYS A 146 -1.44 7.28 20.14
C LYS A 146 -0.11 7.97 19.81
N ILE A 147 0.53 8.57 20.81
CA ILE A 147 1.82 9.26 20.66
C ILE A 147 2.93 8.25 20.29
N ILE A 148 3.03 7.14 21.01
CA ILE A 148 4.03 6.09 20.73
C ILE A 148 3.82 5.52 19.32
N ARG A 149 2.58 5.30 18.90
CA ARG A 149 2.27 4.85 17.53
C ARG A 149 2.77 5.84 16.48
N PHE A 150 2.60 7.14 16.71
CA PHE A 150 3.13 8.17 15.81
C PHE A 150 4.66 8.09 15.69
N PHE A 151 5.39 8.00 16.81
CA PHE A 151 6.86 7.90 16.78
C PHE A 151 7.36 6.59 16.18
N HIS A 152 6.72 5.48 16.50
CA HIS A 152 7.06 4.18 15.94
C HIS A 152 6.89 4.18 14.42
N HIS A 153 5.74 4.66 13.92
CA HIS A 153 5.49 4.68 12.49
C HIS A 153 6.45 5.62 11.75
N THR A 154 6.78 6.77 12.34
CA THR A 154 7.74 7.72 11.77
C THR A 154 9.20 7.30 11.94
N SER A 155 9.46 6.06 12.40
CA SER A 155 10.79 5.42 12.53
C SER A 155 11.70 6.02 13.62
N HIS A 156 11.09 6.49 14.70
CA HIS A 156 11.77 7.03 15.88
C HIS A 156 11.62 6.07 17.08
N ASP A 157 12.00 4.81 16.92
CA ASP A 157 11.80 3.77 17.94
C ASP A 157 12.51 4.07 19.27
N SER A 158 13.68 4.71 19.23
CA SER A 158 14.38 5.15 20.45
C SER A 158 13.57 6.18 21.25
N ILE A 159 12.78 7.01 20.58
CA ILE A 159 11.90 7.98 21.23
C ILE A 159 10.72 7.27 21.90
N CYS A 160 10.22 6.17 21.32
CA CYS A 160 9.16 5.36 21.93
C CYS A 160 9.59 4.87 23.32
N TYR A 161 10.80 4.33 23.46
CA TYR A 161 11.34 3.91 24.74
C TYR A 161 11.56 5.07 25.71
N LYS A 162 11.99 6.24 25.22
CA LYS A 162 12.09 7.45 26.05
C LYS A 162 10.73 7.87 26.61
N ILE A 163 9.67 7.82 25.80
CA ILE A 163 8.30 8.15 26.21
C ILE A 163 7.81 7.15 27.27
N LEU A 164 8.05 5.85 27.07
CA LEU A 164 7.69 4.80 28.04
C LEU A 164 8.39 4.99 29.39
N ASN A 165 9.67 5.40 29.39
CA ASN A 165 10.39 5.71 30.62
C ASN A 165 9.78 6.93 31.32
N ILE A 166 9.52 8.02 30.59
CA ILE A 166 8.88 9.22 31.17
C ILE A 166 7.50 8.89 31.74
N MET A 167 6.69 8.12 31.01
CA MET A 167 5.37 7.67 31.47
C MET A 167 5.49 6.88 32.78
N SER A 168 6.40 5.91 32.84
CA SER A 168 6.57 5.05 34.02
C SER A 168 7.15 5.79 35.22
N GLU A 169 8.04 6.78 35.00
CA GLU A 169 8.66 7.57 36.06
C GLU A 169 7.77 8.69 36.60
N LYS A 170 6.88 9.24 35.76
CA LYS A 170 6.10 10.46 36.08
C LYS A 170 4.61 10.22 36.28
N THR A 171 4.12 9.01 36.04
CA THR A 171 2.69 8.67 36.15
C THR A 171 2.49 7.31 36.83
N ASN A 172 1.24 6.95 37.10
CA ASN A 172 0.88 5.62 37.61
C ASN A 172 0.60 4.60 36.49
N ILE A 173 0.79 4.98 35.22
CA ILE A 173 0.53 4.11 34.07
C ILE A 173 1.72 3.16 33.93
N LYS A 174 1.42 1.86 33.99
CA LYS A 174 2.41 0.81 33.76
C LYS A 174 2.42 0.42 32.28
N GLN A 175 3.60 0.08 31.79
CA GLN A 175 3.71 -0.58 30.49
C GLN A 175 3.08 -1.97 30.57
N ASP A 176 2.32 -2.34 29.54
CA ASP A 176 1.65 -3.62 29.35
C ASP A 176 1.66 -4.03 27.87
N ILE A 177 0.93 -5.10 27.55
CA ILE A 177 0.88 -5.69 26.21
C ILE A 177 0.43 -4.71 25.12
N ASP A 178 -0.39 -3.70 25.41
CA ASP A 178 -0.88 -2.79 24.37
C ASP A 178 0.21 -1.85 23.86
N PHE A 179 1.14 -1.44 24.74
CA PHE A 179 2.32 -0.68 24.33
C PHE A 179 3.26 -1.52 23.47
N ASP A 180 3.45 -2.78 23.86
CA ASP A 180 4.23 -3.76 23.13
C ASP A 180 3.66 -4.06 21.75
N ASN A 181 2.33 -4.14 21.63
CA ASN A 181 1.63 -4.33 20.37
C ASN A 181 1.93 -3.22 19.36
N ILE A 182 2.10 -1.97 19.81
CA ILE A 182 2.51 -0.88 18.93
C ILE A 182 3.94 -1.09 18.44
N ILE A 183 4.86 -1.45 19.33
CA ILE A 183 6.28 -1.66 18.98
C ILE A 183 6.43 -2.89 18.07
N LEU A 184 5.57 -3.91 18.23
CA LEU A 184 5.50 -5.09 17.37
C LEU A 184 4.91 -4.78 15.98
N SER A 185 4.10 -3.73 15.85
CA SER A 185 3.48 -3.35 14.58
C SER A 185 4.48 -2.94 13.48
N LYS A 186 3.97 -2.72 12.27
CA LYS A 186 4.77 -2.29 11.13
C LYS A 186 5.11 -0.80 11.22
N SER A 187 6.40 -0.47 11.22
CA SER A 187 6.90 0.90 11.07
C SER A 187 7.15 1.26 9.61
N ALA A 188 7.57 2.51 9.33
CA ALA A 188 8.00 2.89 7.99
C ALA A 188 9.34 2.27 7.56
N LYS A 189 10.15 1.77 8.51
CA LYS A 189 11.34 0.97 8.22
C LYS A 189 10.96 -0.50 7.99
N PRO A 190 11.72 -1.24 7.17
CA PRO A 190 11.54 -2.68 7.04
C PRO A 190 11.60 -3.38 8.40
N SER A 191 10.73 -4.38 8.60
CA SER A 191 10.70 -5.18 9.83
C SER A 191 12.04 -5.89 10.04
N MET A 192 12.69 -5.64 11.17
CA MET A 192 13.85 -6.41 11.62
C MET A 192 13.35 -7.57 12.48
N TYR A 193 13.15 -8.74 11.87
CA TYR A 193 12.48 -9.86 12.56
C TYR A 193 13.19 -10.30 13.84
N LYS A 194 14.53 -10.29 13.86
CA LYS A 194 15.31 -10.54 15.08
C LYS A 194 14.86 -9.69 16.29
N LEU A 195 14.63 -8.39 16.10
CA LEU A 195 14.16 -7.51 17.18
C LEU A 195 12.70 -7.82 17.60
N LYS A 196 11.89 -8.33 16.68
CA LYS A 196 10.50 -8.75 16.97
C LYS A 196 10.49 -10.06 17.75
N ILE A 197 11.35 -11.02 17.38
CA ILE A 197 11.59 -12.27 18.10
C ILE A 197 12.05 -11.99 19.52
N GLU A 198 13.13 -11.22 19.70
CA GLU A 198 13.64 -10.83 21.03
C GLU A 198 12.53 -10.19 21.88
N ARG A 199 11.65 -9.39 21.26
CA ARG A 199 10.52 -8.77 21.96
C ARG A 199 9.48 -9.80 22.40
N LEU A 200 9.10 -10.73 21.54
CA LEU A 200 8.16 -11.80 21.86
C LEU A 200 8.71 -12.74 22.94
N GLU A 201 10.01 -13.00 22.94
CA GLU A 201 10.69 -13.74 24.01
C GLU A 201 10.64 -12.99 25.35
N VAL A 202 10.83 -11.66 25.35
CA VAL A 202 10.66 -10.83 26.55
C VAL A 202 9.22 -10.87 27.06
N LEU A 203 8.23 -10.85 26.17
CA LEU A 203 6.81 -10.98 26.55
C LEU A 203 6.54 -12.33 27.21
N LYS A 204 7.05 -13.41 26.61
CA LYS A 204 6.99 -14.76 27.16
C LYS A 204 7.64 -14.84 28.55
N GLY A 205 8.85 -14.31 28.70
CA GLY A 205 9.58 -14.30 29.98
C GLY A 205 8.89 -13.47 31.08
N LYS A 206 8.05 -12.51 30.70
CA LYS A 206 7.21 -11.73 31.62
C LYS A 206 5.84 -12.37 31.92
N ASN A 207 5.54 -13.52 31.32
CA ASN A 207 4.22 -14.15 31.33
C ASN A 207 3.10 -13.17 30.91
N TRP A 208 3.36 -12.35 29.88
CA TRP A 208 2.32 -11.52 29.27
C TRP A 208 1.63 -12.29 28.16
N GLU A 209 0.35 -12.55 28.36
CA GLU A 209 -0.51 -13.15 27.34
C GLU A 209 -0.76 -12.15 26.20
N SER A 210 -0.81 -12.69 24.98
CA SER A 210 -1.19 -11.95 23.80
C SER A 210 -2.68 -11.60 23.84
N ASN A 211 -3.03 -10.48 23.20
CA ASN A 211 -4.42 -10.12 22.95
C ASN A 211 -4.64 -9.99 21.44
N CYS A 212 -5.89 -9.75 21.02
CA CYS A 212 -6.22 -9.63 19.60
C CYS A 212 -5.36 -8.59 18.86
N ASN A 213 -4.96 -7.49 19.52
CA ASN A 213 -4.10 -6.48 18.91
C ASN A 213 -2.66 -6.99 18.65
N THR A 214 -2.15 -7.93 19.45
CA THR A 214 -0.88 -8.61 19.20
C THR A 214 -0.93 -9.34 17.87
N TRP A 215 -2.01 -10.10 17.64
CA TRP A 215 -2.25 -10.85 16.41
C TRP A 215 -2.36 -9.94 15.18
N TYR A 216 -3.14 -8.85 15.26
CA TYR A 216 -3.26 -7.91 14.15
C TYR A 216 -1.93 -7.21 13.84
N SER A 217 -1.17 -6.80 14.87
CA SER A 217 0.15 -6.18 14.69
C SER A 217 1.14 -7.11 13.98
N ILE A 218 1.20 -8.38 14.39
CA ILE A 218 2.07 -9.39 13.77
C ILE A 218 1.63 -9.68 12.34
N PHE A 219 0.32 -9.80 12.07
CA PHE A 219 -0.20 -10.01 10.72
C PHE A 219 0.30 -8.97 9.72
N HIS A 220 0.34 -7.69 10.13
CA HIS A 220 0.80 -6.63 9.25
C HIS A 220 2.32 -6.52 9.11
N MET A 221 3.10 -7.09 10.04
CA MET A 221 4.56 -6.94 10.01
C MET A 221 5.23 -7.90 9.01
N PHE A 222 4.57 -9.01 8.68
CA PHE A 222 5.06 -9.97 7.69
C PHE A 222 5.18 -9.34 6.30
N ASN A 223 6.31 -9.63 5.65
CA ASN A 223 6.57 -9.22 4.28
C ASN A 223 6.16 -10.32 3.30
N ASN A 224 6.24 -11.59 3.73
CA ASN A 224 5.82 -12.73 2.93
C ASN A 224 4.34 -13.05 3.11
N PRO A 225 3.64 -13.48 2.04
CA PRO A 225 2.22 -13.85 2.11
C PRO A 225 1.95 -15.15 2.87
N GLU A 226 2.89 -16.09 2.90
CA GLU A 226 2.69 -17.42 3.48
C GLU A 226 2.41 -17.38 5.00
N PRO A 227 3.23 -16.71 5.84
CA PRO A 227 2.90 -16.51 7.25
C PRO A 227 1.57 -15.79 7.46
N GLN A 228 1.18 -14.87 6.57
CA GLN A 228 -0.12 -14.20 6.67
C GLN A 228 -1.29 -15.16 6.43
N ILE A 229 -1.14 -16.12 5.50
CA ILE A 229 -2.15 -17.15 5.24
C ILE A 229 -2.26 -18.09 6.43
N GLN A 230 -1.12 -18.57 6.94
CA GLN A 230 -1.07 -19.41 8.15
C GLN A 230 -1.72 -18.69 9.35
N MET A 231 -1.45 -17.40 9.54
CA MET A 231 -2.11 -16.61 10.57
C MET A 231 -3.62 -16.56 10.44
N LEU A 232 -4.19 -16.54 9.23
CA LEU A 232 -5.65 -16.55 9.07
C LEU A 232 -6.27 -17.86 9.56
N GLU A 233 -5.57 -18.98 9.39
CA GLU A 233 -5.99 -20.28 9.89
C GLU A 233 -5.85 -20.34 11.41
N LEU A 234 -4.72 -19.88 11.95
CA LEU A 234 -4.51 -19.79 13.40
C LEU A 234 -5.51 -18.83 14.07
N MET A 235 -5.89 -17.72 13.41
CA MET A 235 -6.91 -16.81 13.95
C MET A 235 -8.28 -17.51 14.09
N ASP A 236 -8.63 -18.43 13.19
CA ASP A 236 -9.84 -19.25 13.34
C ASP A 236 -9.72 -20.19 14.57
N GLU A 237 -8.57 -20.86 14.75
CA GLU A 237 -8.31 -21.78 15.87
C GLU A 237 -8.30 -21.09 17.24
N TYR A 238 -7.65 -19.92 17.31
CA TYR A 238 -7.50 -19.11 18.52
C TYR A 238 -8.69 -18.16 18.76
N GLN A 239 -9.74 -18.23 17.92
CA GLN A 239 -10.96 -17.43 17.99
C GLN A 239 -10.73 -15.90 17.92
N VAL A 240 -9.72 -15.49 17.15
CA VAL A 240 -9.41 -14.09 16.86
C VAL A 240 -10.26 -13.60 15.69
N LEU A 241 -11.03 -12.53 15.90
CA LEU A 241 -11.87 -11.95 14.85
C LEU A 241 -11.02 -11.33 13.73
N THR A 242 -11.21 -11.74 12.48
CA THR A 242 -10.43 -11.19 11.36
C THR A 242 -10.90 -9.81 10.88
N MET A 243 -12.02 -9.29 11.39
CA MET A 243 -12.62 -8.00 10.98
C MET A 243 -11.58 -6.85 10.87
N PRO A 244 -10.66 -6.66 11.83
CA PRO A 244 -9.72 -5.54 11.79
C PRO A 244 -8.66 -5.64 10.70
N ILE A 245 -8.44 -6.82 10.11
CA ILE A 245 -7.41 -7.05 9.08
C ILE A 245 -7.98 -7.25 7.67
N LEU A 246 -9.30 -7.35 7.50
CA LEU A 246 -9.93 -7.67 6.20
C LEU A 246 -9.50 -6.72 5.08
N ARG A 247 -9.44 -5.41 5.34
CA ARG A 247 -9.02 -4.41 4.35
C ARG A 247 -7.54 -4.54 3.93
N SER A 248 -6.75 -5.29 4.67
CA SER A 248 -5.33 -5.50 4.43
C SER A 248 -4.99 -6.81 3.71
N LEU A 249 -5.97 -7.65 3.39
CA LEU A 249 -5.74 -8.93 2.72
C LEU A 249 -5.27 -8.80 1.25
N ASN A 250 -5.17 -7.58 0.72
CA ASN A 250 -4.71 -7.29 -0.66
C ASN A 250 -3.40 -8.01 -1.05
N SER A 251 -2.46 -8.18 -0.12
CA SER A 251 -1.17 -8.84 -0.38
C SER A 251 -1.32 -10.34 -0.65
N ILE A 252 -2.36 -10.95 -0.11
CA ILE A 252 -2.57 -12.40 -0.11
C ILE A 252 -3.73 -12.86 -1.00
N THR A 253 -4.53 -11.94 -1.57
CA THR A 253 -5.65 -12.29 -2.47
C THR A 253 -5.22 -13.18 -3.64
N LYS A 254 -3.98 -13.04 -4.11
CA LYS A 254 -3.41 -13.91 -5.16
C LYS A 254 -3.22 -15.38 -4.73
N PHE A 255 -3.32 -15.71 -3.46
CA PHE A 255 -3.22 -17.08 -2.93
C PHE A 255 -4.56 -17.61 -2.41
N LEU A 256 -5.55 -16.75 -2.20
CA LEU A 256 -6.89 -17.15 -1.76
C LEU A 256 -7.81 -17.41 -2.96
N SER A 257 -8.70 -18.40 -2.85
CA SER A 257 -9.85 -18.51 -3.76
C SER A 257 -10.92 -17.48 -3.41
N ALA A 258 -11.80 -17.18 -4.36
CA ALA A 258 -12.94 -16.29 -4.13
C ALA A 258 -13.87 -16.83 -3.03
N GLU A 259 -14.10 -18.14 -3.02
CA GLU A 259 -14.94 -18.83 -2.03
C GLU A 259 -14.33 -18.73 -0.63
N ARG A 260 -13.01 -18.95 -0.49
CA ARG A 260 -12.33 -18.81 0.81
C ARG A 260 -12.45 -17.38 1.33
N LEU A 261 -12.21 -16.38 0.48
CA LEU A 261 -12.35 -14.98 0.87
C LEU A 261 -13.79 -14.60 1.25
N LEU A 262 -14.78 -15.09 0.50
CA LEU A 262 -16.20 -14.92 0.85
C LEU A 262 -16.53 -15.56 2.21
N SER A 263 -16.03 -16.77 2.48
CA SER A 263 -16.25 -17.43 3.77
C SER A 263 -15.69 -16.60 4.93
N ILE A 264 -14.52 -15.97 4.74
CA ILE A 264 -13.92 -15.06 5.73
C ILE A 264 -14.80 -13.82 5.93
N TYR A 265 -15.32 -13.22 4.86
CA TYR A 265 -16.24 -12.09 4.94
C TYR A 265 -17.54 -12.44 5.67
N GLU A 266 -18.15 -13.59 5.34
CA GLU A 266 -19.41 -14.05 5.92
C GLU A 266 -19.29 -14.33 7.42
N LYS A 267 -18.18 -14.95 7.85
CA LYS A 267 -17.84 -15.11 9.28
C LYS A 267 -17.80 -13.79 10.04
N ASN A 268 -17.49 -12.68 9.36
CA ASN A 268 -17.46 -11.33 9.94
C ASN A 268 -18.74 -10.52 9.65
N GLY A 269 -19.80 -11.19 9.18
CA GLY A 269 -21.09 -10.56 8.88
C GLY A 269 -21.06 -9.63 7.66
N ILE A 270 -20.10 -9.81 6.75
CA ILE A 270 -20.01 -9.08 5.48
C ILE A 270 -20.50 -9.99 4.37
N THR A 271 -21.50 -9.54 3.62
CA THR A 271 -22.08 -10.29 2.49
C THR A 271 -22.18 -9.37 1.29
N LEU A 272 -22.33 -9.94 0.09
CA LEU A 272 -22.51 -9.17 -1.14
C LEU A 272 -23.76 -8.26 -1.12
N LYS A 273 -24.76 -8.58 -0.29
CA LYS A 273 -26.07 -7.91 -0.27
C LYS A 273 -26.23 -6.90 0.87
N ASN A 274 -25.26 -6.81 1.80
CA ASN A 274 -25.40 -5.92 2.95
C ASN A 274 -24.57 -4.65 2.81
N LYS A 275 -24.95 -3.60 3.54
CA LYS A 275 -24.29 -2.28 3.49
C LYS A 275 -22.88 -2.25 4.11
N ARG A 276 -22.34 -3.39 4.55
CA ARG A 276 -21.01 -3.50 5.14
C ARG A 276 -19.91 -3.79 4.12
N MET A 277 -20.26 -4.27 2.93
CA MET A 277 -19.31 -4.38 1.82
C MET A 277 -18.86 -2.98 1.39
N ASP A 278 -17.56 -2.78 1.23
CA ASP A 278 -16.97 -1.54 0.72
C ASP A 278 -16.16 -1.79 -0.56
N SER A 279 -15.65 -0.71 -1.15
CA SER A 279 -14.88 -0.80 -2.39
C SER A 279 -13.58 -1.57 -2.24
N ILE A 280 -12.93 -1.56 -1.08
CA ILE A 280 -11.66 -2.27 -0.84
C ILE A 280 -11.93 -3.77 -0.81
N LEU A 281 -12.93 -4.19 -0.03
CA LEU A 281 -13.32 -5.60 0.09
C LEU A 281 -13.85 -6.15 -1.23
N LEU A 282 -14.66 -5.38 -1.97
CA LEU A 282 -15.09 -5.80 -3.30
C LEU A 282 -13.89 -5.94 -4.24
N ASN A 283 -12.96 -4.99 -4.26
CA ASN A 283 -11.77 -5.05 -5.11
C ASN A 283 -10.88 -6.27 -4.81
N GLN A 284 -10.76 -6.66 -3.54
CA GLN A 284 -10.08 -7.90 -3.13
C GLN A 284 -10.76 -9.13 -3.72
N LEU A 285 -12.09 -9.21 -3.57
CA LEU A 285 -12.88 -10.31 -4.12
C LEU A 285 -12.75 -10.39 -5.64
N VAL A 286 -12.85 -9.24 -6.32
CA VAL A 286 -12.66 -9.15 -7.76
C VAL A 286 -11.29 -9.66 -8.17
N ALA A 287 -10.23 -9.29 -7.44
CA ALA A 287 -8.90 -9.81 -7.72
C ALA A 287 -8.82 -11.35 -7.61
N CYS A 288 -9.52 -11.97 -6.64
CA CYS A 288 -9.59 -13.44 -6.54
C CYS A 288 -10.31 -14.08 -7.73
N TYR A 289 -11.49 -13.57 -8.13
CA TYR A 289 -12.19 -14.09 -9.31
C TYR A 289 -11.38 -13.94 -10.60
N LEU A 290 -10.71 -12.79 -10.77
CA LEU A 290 -9.87 -12.53 -11.93
C LEU A 290 -8.64 -13.44 -11.97
N LYS A 291 -8.03 -13.76 -10.82
CA LYS A 291 -6.94 -14.73 -10.74
C LYS A 291 -7.36 -16.09 -11.29
N ASP A 292 -8.58 -16.53 -11.00
CA ASP A 292 -9.15 -17.80 -11.46
C ASP A 292 -9.79 -17.71 -12.87
N ASN A 293 -9.52 -16.62 -13.62
CA ASN A 293 -10.11 -16.34 -14.95
C ASN A 293 -11.65 -16.32 -15.00
N ARG A 294 -12.33 -16.10 -13.87
CA ARG A 294 -13.80 -16.02 -13.74
C ARG A 294 -14.33 -14.60 -13.97
N ILE A 295 -13.85 -13.96 -15.04
CA ILE A 295 -14.09 -12.54 -15.36
C ILE A 295 -15.58 -12.26 -15.64
N GLU A 296 -16.22 -13.09 -16.47
CA GLU A 296 -17.64 -12.94 -16.81
C GLU A 296 -18.54 -13.09 -15.58
N GLU A 297 -18.19 -14.00 -14.67
CA GLU A 297 -18.95 -14.26 -13.46
C GLU A 297 -18.93 -13.07 -12.52
N ILE A 298 -17.74 -12.58 -12.16
CA ILE A 298 -17.62 -11.45 -11.25
C ILE A 298 -18.20 -10.17 -11.86
N TRP A 299 -18.06 -9.99 -13.17
CA TRP A 299 -18.69 -8.85 -13.85
C TRP A 299 -20.22 -8.91 -13.75
N LYS A 300 -20.83 -10.09 -13.93
CA LYS A 300 -22.27 -10.29 -13.74
C LYS A 300 -22.70 -10.02 -12.31
N ILE A 301 -21.93 -10.46 -11.31
CA ILE A 301 -22.22 -10.19 -9.89
C ILE A 301 -22.27 -8.68 -9.62
N ILE A 302 -21.27 -7.93 -10.07
CA ILE A 302 -21.18 -6.47 -9.85
C ILE A 302 -22.28 -5.72 -10.60
N THR A 303 -22.59 -6.14 -11.82
CA THR A 303 -23.52 -5.43 -12.71
C THR A 303 -24.95 -5.92 -12.65
N ASN A 304 -25.25 -6.93 -11.83
CA ASN A 304 -26.58 -7.52 -11.70
C ASN A 304 -27.63 -6.42 -11.45
N ASN A 305 -28.66 -6.40 -12.29
CA ASN A 305 -29.58 -5.26 -12.33
C ASN A 305 -30.47 -5.13 -11.10
N ASN A 306 -30.62 -6.21 -10.34
CA ASN A 306 -31.44 -6.22 -9.14
C ASN A 306 -30.69 -5.72 -7.90
N ASP A 307 -29.36 -5.52 -8.00
CA ASP A 307 -28.51 -5.17 -6.86
C ASP A 307 -27.77 -3.85 -7.13
N TYR A 308 -28.45 -2.73 -6.84
CA TYR A 308 -27.88 -1.38 -6.94
C TYR A 308 -26.73 -1.16 -5.95
N GLU A 309 -26.59 -1.99 -4.91
CA GLU A 309 -25.60 -1.79 -3.86
C GLU A 309 -24.18 -2.04 -4.35
N LEU A 310 -23.96 -2.95 -5.31
CA LEU A 310 -22.61 -3.20 -5.84
C LEU A 310 -22.22 -2.26 -6.97
N LYS A 311 -23.20 -1.77 -7.75
CA LYS A 311 -22.96 -0.85 -8.86
C LYS A 311 -22.30 0.47 -8.43
N LYS A 312 -22.56 0.92 -7.19
CA LYS A 312 -21.93 2.13 -6.62
C LYS A 312 -20.40 2.02 -6.50
N PHE A 313 -19.86 0.80 -6.52
CA PHE A 313 -18.42 0.54 -6.48
C PHE A 313 -17.76 0.48 -7.85
N ILE A 314 -18.50 0.69 -8.93
CA ILE A 314 -17.93 0.90 -10.26
C ILE A 314 -17.26 2.29 -10.27
N ASN A 315 -15.96 2.29 -9.99
CA ASN A 315 -15.14 3.49 -9.84
C ASN A 315 -13.72 3.26 -10.41
N HIS A 316 -12.85 4.27 -10.32
CA HIS A 316 -11.45 4.16 -10.76
C HIS A 316 -10.68 3.01 -10.09
N GLY A 317 -10.98 2.69 -8.83
CA GLY A 317 -10.35 1.57 -8.13
C GLY A 317 -10.69 0.22 -8.76
N LEU A 318 -11.98 -0.01 -9.05
CA LEU A 318 -12.41 -1.23 -9.74
C LEU A 318 -11.79 -1.33 -11.15
N PHE A 319 -11.74 -0.22 -11.88
CA PHE A 319 -11.08 -0.15 -13.18
C PHE A 319 -9.61 -0.60 -13.11
N VAL A 320 -8.87 -0.16 -12.09
CA VAL A 320 -7.47 -0.53 -11.88
C VAL A 320 -7.33 -2.04 -11.64
N VAL A 321 -8.23 -2.67 -10.89
CA VAL A 321 -8.17 -4.13 -10.62
C VAL A 321 -8.32 -4.93 -11.92
N PHE A 322 -9.36 -4.66 -12.72
CA PHE A 322 -9.57 -5.33 -14.01
C PHE A 322 -8.42 -5.06 -14.99
N THR A 323 -8.00 -3.80 -15.11
CA THR A 323 -6.92 -3.41 -16.03
C THR A 323 -5.60 -4.06 -15.64
N THR A 324 -5.31 -4.21 -14.35
CA THR A 324 -4.11 -4.92 -13.86
C THR A 324 -4.14 -6.38 -14.30
N HIS A 325 -5.28 -7.04 -14.19
CA HIS A 325 -5.44 -8.42 -14.66
C HIS A 325 -5.23 -8.52 -16.18
N PHE A 326 -5.85 -7.64 -16.97
CA PHE A 326 -5.69 -7.66 -18.43
C PHE A 326 -4.24 -7.43 -18.86
N ILE A 327 -3.55 -6.46 -18.26
CA ILE A 327 -2.15 -6.18 -18.55
C ILE A 327 -1.26 -7.39 -18.24
N LYS A 328 -1.44 -8.02 -17.07
CA LYS A 328 -0.66 -9.20 -16.66
C LYS A 328 -0.87 -10.42 -17.57
N ASN A 329 -2.04 -10.51 -18.20
CA ASN A 329 -2.39 -11.61 -19.12
C ASN A 329 -2.21 -11.23 -20.60
N ASN A 330 -1.53 -10.12 -20.91
CA ASN A 330 -1.29 -9.67 -22.29
C ASN A 330 -2.60 -9.40 -23.08
N GLN A 331 -3.66 -8.97 -22.37
CA GLN A 331 -5.00 -8.72 -22.90
C GLN A 331 -5.28 -7.21 -23.04
N ILE A 332 -4.34 -6.44 -23.59
CA ILE A 332 -4.43 -4.97 -23.57
C ILE A 332 -5.61 -4.41 -24.36
N ALA A 333 -6.15 -5.15 -25.32
CA ALA A 333 -7.33 -4.72 -26.05
C ALA A 333 -8.55 -4.61 -25.13
N TYR A 334 -8.67 -5.52 -24.15
CA TYR A 334 -9.70 -5.44 -23.11
C TYR A 334 -9.52 -4.24 -22.20
N ALA A 335 -8.27 -3.84 -21.89
CA ALA A 335 -8.00 -2.65 -21.10
C ALA A 335 -8.47 -1.36 -21.81
N PHE A 336 -8.16 -1.23 -23.11
CA PHE A 336 -8.67 -0.12 -23.93
C PHE A 336 -10.20 -0.10 -24.04
N ALA A 337 -10.80 -1.27 -24.30
CA ALA A 337 -12.25 -1.40 -24.40
C ALA A 337 -12.95 -1.08 -23.08
N LEU A 338 -12.39 -1.53 -21.95
CA LEU A 338 -12.90 -1.26 -20.61
C LEU A 338 -12.85 0.24 -20.28
N SER A 339 -11.76 0.93 -20.63
CA SER A 339 -11.62 2.38 -20.39
C SER A 339 -12.75 3.16 -21.06
N LYS A 340 -13.01 2.86 -22.34
CA LYS A 340 -14.12 3.49 -23.06
C LYS A 340 -15.48 3.10 -22.51
N PHE A 341 -15.65 1.83 -22.13
CA PHE A 341 -16.88 1.36 -21.53
C PHE A 341 -17.20 2.12 -20.23
N PHE A 342 -16.19 2.35 -19.39
CA PHE A 342 -16.31 3.15 -18.17
C PHE A 342 -16.72 4.60 -18.48
N LYS A 343 -16.12 5.20 -19.50
CA LYS A 343 -16.47 6.55 -19.93
C LYS A 343 -17.89 6.64 -20.50
N LEU A 344 -18.28 5.72 -21.38
CA LEU A 344 -19.57 5.75 -22.07
C LEU A 344 -20.74 5.40 -21.14
N LYS A 345 -20.58 4.38 -20.28
CA LYS A 345 -21.68 3.86 -19.46
C LYS A 345 -21.78 4.52 -18.09
N TYR A 346 -20.65 4.92 -17.50
CA TYR A 346 -20.60 5.43 -16.12
C TYR A 346 -20.04 6.86 -16.02
N ASN A 347 -19.67 7.48 -17.15
CA ASN A 347 -19.02 8.80 -17.19
C ASN A 347 -17.73 8.90 -16.36
N ILE A 348 -16.99 7.80 -16.24
CA ILE A 348 -15.73 7.74 -15.48
C ILE A 348 -14.57 7.82 -16.47
N ASP A 349 -13.81 8.93 -16.43
CA ASP A 349 -12.60 9.06 -17.25
C ASP A 349 -11.43 8.30 -16.61
N THR A 350 -10.91 7.31 -17.33
CA THR A 350 -9.84 6.39 -16.89
C THR A 350 -8.63 6.44 -17.80
N ASN A 351 -8.61 7.34 -18.80
CA ASN A 351 -7.56 7.38 -19.82
C ASN A 351 -6.18 7.66 -19.24
N SER A 352 -6.06 8.60 -18.29
CA SER A 352 -4.79 8.91 -17.63
C SER A 352 -4.26 7.71 -16.83
N ILE A 353 -5.15 7.00 -16.14
CA ILE A 353 -4.82 5.77 -15.39
C ILE A 353 -4.34 4.68 -16.34
N LEU A 354 -5.10 4.41 -17.42
CA LEU A 354 -4.74 3.38 -18.40
C LEU A 354 -3.38 3.66 -19.02
N ARG A 355 -3.13 4.90 -19.47
CA ARG A 355 -1.83 5.31 -20.03
C ARG A 355 -0.69 5.05 -19.05
N SER A 356 -0.86 5.49 -17.80
CA SER A 356 0.12 5.26 -16.74
C SER A 356 0.42 3.78 -16.54
N MET A 357 -0.61 2.93 -16.49
CA MET A 357 -0.44 1.48 -16.30
C MET A 357 0.26 0.85 -17.51
N LEU A 358 -0.11 1.20 -18.74
CA LEU A 358 0.52 0.65 -19.94
C LEU A 358 2.00 1.01 -20.02
N ILE A 359 2.37 2.26 -19.73
CA ILE A 359 3.77 2.70 -19.80
C ILE A 359 4.60 2.12 -18.65
N ASN A 360 4.11 2.22 -17.42
CA ASN A 360 4.92 1.89 -16.24
C ASN A 360 4.96 0.38 -15.94
N ILE A 361 3.97 -0.39 -16.41
CA ILE A 361 3.80 -1.80 -16.08
C ILE A 361 3.93 -2.68 -17.32
N TYR A 362 3.22 -2.37 -18.42
CA TYR A 362 3.09 -3.30 -19.55
C TYR A 362 4.27 -3.21 -20.54
N LEU A 363 4.51 -2.04 -21.11
CA LEU A 363 5.36 -1.89 -22.32
C LEU A 363 6.79 -2.39 -22.14
N LYS A 364 7.33 -2.30 -20.94
CA LYS A 364 8.72 -2.71 -20.63
C LYS A 364 8.89 -4.23 -20.43
N ASP A 365 7.80 -4.98 -20.21
CA ASP A 365 7.85 -6.39 -19.81
C ASP A 365 7.01 -7.29 -20.75
N CYS A 366 6.30 -6.72 -21.73
CA CYS A 366 5.46 -7.49 -22.64
C CYS A 366 6.28 -8.25 -23.71
N PRO A 367 5.75 -9.33 -24.30
CA PRO A 367 6.32 -9.89 -25.51
C PRO A 367 6.33 -8.86 -26.64
N TYR A 368 7.39 -8.84 -27.46
CA TYR A 368 7.45 -7.96 -28.62
C TYR A 368 6.33 -8.26 -29.63
N PHE A 369 5.76 -7.20 -30.21
CA PHE A 369 4.77 -7.22 -31.28
C PHE A 369 4.99 -6.04 -32.22
N ASP A 370 4.59 -6.16 -33.48
CA ASP A 370 4.97 -5.22 -34.55
C ASP A 370 4.59 -3.76 -34.27
N ASN A 371 3.44 -3.53 -33.63
CA ASN A 371 2.97 -2.18 -33.29
C ASN A 371 3.46 -1.67 -31.93
N TRP A 372 4.42 -2.35 -31.29
CA TRP A 372 4.92 -1.96 -29.98
C TRP A 372 5.47 -0.53 -29.98
N VAL A 373 6.29 -0.18 -30.99
CA VAL A 373 6.90 1.15 -31.13
C VAL A 373 5.81 2.22 -31.28
N SER A 374 4.81 1.97 -32.13
CA SER A 374 3.68 2.88 -32.32
C SER A 374 2.88 3.08 -31.03
N LEU A 375 2.64 2.00 -30.28
CA LEU A 375 1.95 2.11 -28.99
C LEU A 375 2.79 2.89 -27.98
N ALA A 376 4.10 2.67 -27.91
CA ALA A 376 5.01 3.42 -27.05
C ALA A 376 5.00 4.92 -27.39
N ARG A 377 5.12 5.28 -28.67
CA ARG A 377 5.07 6.68 -29.16
C ARG A 377 3.73 7.38 -28.93
N LEU A 378 2.62 6.65 -28.88
CA LEU A 378 1.32 7.24 -28.54
C LEU A 378 1.20 7.57 -27.06
N LEU A 379 1.88 6.82 -26.20
CA LEU A 379 1.70 6.89 -24.74
C LEU A 379 2.79 7.74 -24.07
N TYR A 380 4.02 7.67 -24.57
CA TYR A 380 5.21 8.29 -23.99
C TYR A 380 5.21 9.83 -24.00
N PRO A 381 4.98 10.53 -25.13
CA PRO A 381 5.13 12.00 -25.23
C PRO A 381 4.10 12.76 -24.39
N VAL A 382 2.90 12.20 -24.28
CA VAL A 382 1.82 12.77 -23.44
C VAL A 382 2.20 12.70 -21.95
N SER A 383 3.00 11.70 -21.59
CA SER A 383 3.36 11.42 -20.21
C SER A 383 4.61 12.19 -19.76
N GLU A 384 5.51 12.55 -20.67
CA GLU A 384 6.64 13.46 -20.44
C GLU A 384 6.19 14.89 -20.08
N ASN A 385 5.13 15.38 -20.72
CA ASN A 385 4.53 16.69 -20.45
C ASN A 385 3.74 16.75 -19.13
N SER A 386 3.42 15.60 -18.55
CA SER A 386 2.73 15.49 -17.27
C SER A 386 3.71 15.07 -16.18
N LYS A 387 4.20 16.03 -15.38
CA LYS A 387 5.25 15.89 -14.34
C LYS A 387 4.98 14.87 -13.20
N GLY A 388 4.09 13.88 -13.37
CA GLY A 388 3.78 12.86 -12.37
C GLY A 388 3.63 11.43 -12.89
N PHE A 389 3.77 11.16 -14.20
CA PHE A 389 3.40 9.85 -14.77
C PHE A 389 4.57 8.96 -15.22
N ILE A 390 5.74 9.53 -15.54
CA ILE A 390 6.95 8.76 -15.89
C ILE A 390 8.07 9.13 -14.92
N ASN A 391 8.69 8.14 -14.30
CA ASN A 391 9.91 8.33 -13.51
C ASN A 391 11.15 7.88 -14.32
N SER A 392 12.34 8.28 -13.89
CA SER A 392 13.60 7.93 -14.55
C SER A 392 13.81 6.42 -14.72
N LYS A 393 13.29 5.61 -13.77
CA LYS A 393 13.33 4.15 -13.86
C LYS A 393 12.49 3.62 -15.02
N THR A 394 11.33 4.18 -15.29
CA THR A 394 10.48 3.79 -16.43
C THR A 394 11.18 4.08 -17.75
N ILE A 395 11.84 5.24 -17.89
CA ILE A 395 12.62 5.60 -19.08
C ILE A 395 13.76 4.60 -19.29
N SER A 396 14.52 4.29 -18.24
CA SER A 396 15.58 3.30 -18.29
C SER A 396 15.08 1.93 -18.77
N ASN A 397 13.97 1.43 -18.21
CA ASN A 397 13.44 0.12 -18.62
C ASN A 397 12.95 0.11 -20.07
N LEU A 398 12.40 1.23 -20.57
CA LEU A 398 11.99 1.33 -21.98
C LEU A 398 13.20 1.34 -22.91
N ASN A 399 14.28 2.02 -22.54
CA ASN A 399 15.54 1.99 -23.29
C ASN A 399 16.15 0.59 -23.30
N ASP A 400 16.22 -0.07 -22.13
CA ASP A 400 16.69 -1.45 -22.03
C ASP A 400 15.88 -2.41 -22.93
N TYR A 401 14.55 -2.20 -23.00
CA TYR A 401 13.68 -2.96 -23.89
C TYR A 401 13.97 -2.67 -25.37
N CYS A 402 14.17 -1.39 -25.73
CA CYS A 402 14.58 -1.02 -27.09
C CYS A 402 15.91 -1.67 -27.49
N ASP A 403 16.90 -1.65 -26.60
CA ASP A 403 18.20 -2.27 -26.83
C ASP A 403 18.07 -3.79 -27.01
N LEU A 404 17.29 -4.46 -26.15
CA LEU A 404 17.02 -5.90 -26.24
C LEU A 404 16.42 -6.31 -27.59
N HIS A 405 15.59 -5.45 -28.17
CA HIS A 405 14.87 -5.71 -29.42
C HIS A 405 15.45 -4.96 -30.64
N ASN A 406 16.65 -4.36 -30.53
CA ASN A 406 17.31 -3.60 -31.58
C ASN A 406 16.46 -2.46 -32.18
N ILE A 407 15.66 -1.80 -31.35
CA ILE A 407 14.80 -0.67 -31.73
C ILE A 407 15.62 0.63 -31.60
N ARG A 408 15.82 1.35 -32.70
CA ARG A 408 16.56 2.63 -32.74
C ARG A 408 15.67 3.86 -32.90
N GLU A 409 14.38 3.67 -32.68
CA GLU A 409 13.33 4.65 -32.95
C GLU A 409 13.21 5.67 -31.80
N ASP A 410 13.06 6.95 -32.14
CA ASP A 410 12.78 8.01 -31.16
C ASP A 410 11.34 7.89 -30.65
N LEU A 411 11.17 7.55 -29.36
CA LEU A 411 9.86 7.37 -28.73
C LEU A 411 9.10 8.69 -28.46
N THR A 412 9.76 9.84 -28.62
CA THR A 412 9.10 11.16 -28.47
C THR A 412 8.35 11.60 -29.73
N LYS A 413 8.70 11.02 -30.89
CA LYS A 413 8.20 11.44 -32.19
C LYS A 413 6.99 10.60 -32.62
N ILE A 414 5.84 11.25 -32.78
CA ILE A 414 4.60 10.62 -33.29
C ILE A 414 4.61 10.61 -34.82
N GLU A 415 4.37 9.45 -35.42
CA GLU A 415 4.23 9.25 -36.87
C GLU A 415 2.77 9.09 -37.32
N LYS A 416 2.52 9.19 -38.63
CA LYS A 416 1.19 9.01 -39.22
C LYS A 416 0.58 7.64 -38.90
N LYS A 417 1.38 6.57 -38.96
CA LYS A 417 0.95 5.20 -38.64
C LYS A 417 0.48 5.07 -37.18
N ASP A 418 1.07 5.84 -36.27
CA ASP A 418 0.72 5.84 -34.85
C ASP A 418 -0.68 6.44 -34.67
N LEU A 419 -0.97 7.55 -35.35
CA LEU A 419 -2.29 8.19 -35.33
C LEU A 419 -3.37 7.29 -35.95
N GLU A 420 -3.04 6.56 -37.01
CA GLU A 420 -3.93 5.57 -37.63
C GLU A 420 -4.23 4.40 -36.70
N LEU A 421 -3.21 3.90 -35.99
CA LEU A 421 -3.37 2.89 -34.95
C LEU A 421 -4.28 3.41 -33.83
N MET A 422 -4.03 4.62 -33.32
CA MET A 422 -4.86 5.22 -32.26
C MET A 422 -6.32 5.41 -32.70
N LYS A 423 -6.54 5.86 -33.93
CA LYS A 423 -7.88 5.98 -34.52
C LYS A 423 -8.59 4.62 -34.55
N SER A 424 -7.87 3.58 -34.99
CA SER A 424 -8.39 2.21 -35.06
C SER A 424 -8.68 1.61 -33.67
N ILE A 425 -7.78 1.84 -32.71
CA ILE A 425 -8.02 1.53 -31.29
C ILE A 425 -9.31 2.20 -30.85
N ASN A 426 -9.44 3.50 -31.09
CA ASN A 426 -10.57 4.31 -30.65
C ASN A 426 -11.92 3.91 -31.28
N SER A 427 -11.95 3.52 -32.54
CA SER A 427 -13.19 3.12 -33.21
C SER A 427 -13.57 1.66 -32.96
N ASN A 428 -12.60 0.75 -32.86
CA ASN A 428 -12.87 -0.69 -32.97
C ASN A 428 -12.81 -1.42 -31.62
N LEU A 429 -12.01 -0.96 -30.66
CA LEU A 429 -11.97 -1.55 -29.31
C LEU A 429 -13.07 -0.95 -28.43
N VAL A 430 -14.33 -1.28 -28.70
CA VAL A 430 -15.51 -0.71 -28.03
C VAL A 430 -16.52 -1.80 -27.70
N TRP A 431 -17.07 -1.78 -26.49
CA TRP A 431 -18.23 -2.57 -26.12
C TRP A 431 -19.48 -1.69 -25.99
N ASN A 432 -20.51 -1.94 -26.80
CA ASN A 432 -21.70 -1.08 -26.86
C ASN A 432 -22.75 -1.41 -25.78
N LYS A 433 -22.78 -2.64 -25.25
CA LYS A 433 -23.80 -3.08 -24.29
C LYS A 433 -23.17 -3.60 -23.01
N ASN A 434 -22.65 -4.82 -23.08
CA ASN A 434 -21.94 -5.49 -22.01
C ASN A 434 -20.54 -5.90 -22.52
N PRO A 435 -19.53 -5.86 -21.65
CA PRO A 435 -18.21 -6.40 -21.98
C PRO A 435 -18.26 -7.86 -22.41
N ILE A 436 -17.40 -8.21 -23.37
CA ILE A 436 -17.23 -9.57 -23.88
C ILE A 436 -15.78 -9.98 -23.62
N PHE A 437 -15.56 -10.79 -22.58
CA PHE A 437 -14.23 -11.17 -22.09
C PHE A 437 -13.66 -12.44 -22.74
N LYS A 438 -14.13 -12.79 -23.93
CA LYS A 438 -13.59 -13.87 -24.76
C LYS A 438 -13.30 -13.33 -26.16
N LEU A 439 -12.06 -13.42 -26.62
CA LEU A 439 -11.61 -12.69 -27.81
C LEU A 439 -12.39 -13.15 -29.04
N SER A 440 -12.52 -14.47 -29.20
CA SER A 440 -13.30 -15.12 -30.26
C SER A 440 -14.79 -14.74 -30.32
N ARG A 441 -15.35 -14.10 -29.28
CA ARG A 441 -16.76 -13.66 -29.24
C ARG A 441 -16.92 -12.16 -29.53
N ASN A 442 -15.83 -11.43 -29.71
CA ASN A 442 -15.87 -10.00 -30.05
C ASN A 442 -16.08 -9.79 -31.56
N ASP A 443 -16.39 -8.55 -31.94
CA ASP A 443 -16.52 -8.15 -33.35
C ASP A 443 -15.22 -8.43 -34.13
N PRO A 444 -15.28 -8.83 -35.41
CA PRO A 444 -14.08 -9.10 -36.21
C PRO A 444 -13.05 -7.96 -36.22
N LYS A 445 -13.50 -6.70 -36.25
CA LYS A 445 -12.59 -5.54 -36.18
C LYS A 445 -11.97 -5.37 -34.81
N PHE A 446 -12.67 -5.76 -33.74
CA PHE A 446 -12.10 -5.80 -32.40
C PHE A 446 -10.95 -6.81 -32.36
N ILE A 447 -11.18 -8.01 -32.88
CA ILE A 447 -10.19 -9.09 -32.91
C ILE A 447 -8.96 -8.67 -33.71
N GLU A 448 -9.17 -8.09 -34.91
CA GLU A 448 -8.08 -7.60 -35.75
C GLU A 448 -7.18 -6.58 -35.01
N ILE A 449 -7.78 -5.60 -34.32
CA ILE A 449 -7.00 -4.62 -33.56
C ILE A 449 -6.35 -5.24 -32.32
N ALA A 450 -7.00 -6.20 -31.66
CA ALA A 450 -6.41 -6.91 -30.53
C ALA A 450 -5.13 -7.67 -30.93
N LEU A 451 -5.16 -8.37 -32.08
CA LEU A 451 -3.99 -9.05 -32.64
C LEU A 451 -2.87 -8.07 -33.00
N LYS A 452 -3.21 -6.91 -33.60
CA LYS A 452 -2.25 -5.83 -33.88
C LYS A 452 -1.58 -5.30 -32.62
N LEU A 453 -2.25 -5.39 -31.48
CA LEU A 453 -1.76 -4.99 -30.16
C LEU A 453 -1.01 -6.12 -29.42
N GLY A 454 -0.74 -7.25 -30.08
CA GLY A 454 0.01 -8.36 -29.51
C GLY A 454 -0.79 -9.26 -28.57
N GLN A 455 -2.10 -9.07 -28.46
CA GLN A 455 -2.97 -9.97 -27.70
C GLN A 455 -3.15 -11.28 -28.48
N LYS A 456 -2.90 -12.42 -27.84
CA LYS A 456 -3.12 -13.75 -28.40
C LYS A 456 -4.46 -14.31 -27.91
N ASP A 457 -5.04 -15.23 -28.69
CA ASP A 457 -6.27 -15.96 -28.33
C ASP A 457 -6.09 -16.86 -27.09
#